data_AF-L1IG58-F1
#
_entry.id   AF-L1IG58-F1
#
_cell.length_a   1.000
_cell.length_b   1.000
_cell.length_c   1.000
_cell.angle_alpha   90.00
_cell.angle_beta   90.00
_cell.angle_gamma   90.00
#
_symmetry.space_group_name_H-M   'P 1'
#
loop_
_entity.id
_entity.type
_entity.pdbx_description
1 polymer ?
#
loop_
_entity_poly.entity_id
_entity_poly.type
_entity_poly.pdbx_seq_one_letter_code
_entity_poly.pdbx_strand_id
1 'polypeptide(L)'
;MSKMHGLACLLRGGATIARSSINKLPGTSRCFRTSQTKLGIFDSLKETWQGTKDQYSAKKQQEMFHAMVGQLIKKEKFDLDDLHDIFKQGAEQSGVNSWRQHLPGVKNSPEMLQLQETMSVLDVIPPEFRREPDRLKAEEKARLAKSTGKSVMEINKVLKRFDELKMLHGWLRKRALSGKPLPTNSRELAMMAMEPGSGFQMKTKFKR
;
A
#
# COMPACT_ATOMS: atom_id res chain seq x y z
N MET A 1 23.84 24.10 -64.26
CA MET A 1 22.62 23.45 -64.78
C MET A 1 21.61 23.32 -63.65
N SER A 2 20.54 24.13 -63.75
CA SER A 2 19.15 24.01 -63.25
C SER A 2 18.83 23.14 -62.02
N LYS A 3 18.37 23.74 -60.90
CA LYS A 3 16.98 24.18 -60.56
C LYS A 3 16.09 23.01 -60.09
N MET A 4 15.49 23.12 -58.90
CA MET A 4 14.04 23.15 -58.70
C MET A 4 13.66 23.81 -57.35
N HIS A 5 12.92 24.91 -57.46
CA HIS A 5 12.16 25.64 -56.42
C HIS A 5 10.75 24.98 -56.34
N GLY A 6 9.90 25.05 -55.32
CA GLY A 6 9.54 26.16 -54.44
C GLY A 6 8.08 26.60 -54.70
N LEU A 7 7.20 26.29 -53.75
CA LEU A 7 6.01 27.03 -53.25
C LEU A 7 5.02 27.79 -54.18
N ALA A 8 3.75 27.38 -54.04
CA ALA A 8 2.57 28.16 -53.61
C ALA A 8 1.76 29.09 -54.57
N CYS A 9 0.44 29.13 -54.25
CA CYS A 9 -0.59 30.16 -54.57
C CYS A 9 -1.19 30.12 -56.00
N LEU A 10 -2.48 30.43 -56.30
CA LEU A 10 -3.48 31.30 -55.67
C LEU A 10 -4.85 31.14 -56.42
N LEU A 11 -5.95 31.65 -55.82
CA LEU A 11 -7.27 32.06 -56.38
C LEU A 11 -8.38 31.00 -56.54
N ARG A 12 -9.55 31.04 -55.86
CA ARG A 12 -10.63 32.05 -55.60
C ARG A 12 -11.86 31.85 -56.51
N GLY A 13 -12.97 31.48 -55.88
CA GLY A 13 -14.37 31.65 -56.30
C GLY A 13 -15.25 31.09 -55.17
N GLY A 14 -16.20 31.75 -54.52
CA GLY A 14 -16.89 33.02 -54.79
C GLY A 14 -18.30 32.79 -55.32
N ALA A 15 -19.27 32.37 -54.48
CA ALA A 15 -20.70 32.73 -54.60
C ALA A 15 -21.59 32.10 -53.49
N THR A 16 -22.22 33.00 -52.73
CA THR A 16 -23.63 33.01 -52.27
C THR A 16 -24.21 31.97 -51.29
N ILE A 17 -24.37 32.51 -50.09
CA ILE A 17 -25.33 32.31 -48.98
C ILE A 17 -26.77 31.97 -49.41
N ALA A 18 -27.35 30.95 -48.76
CA ALA A 18 -28.78 30.92 -48.43
C ALA A 18 -28.98 30.32 -47.02
N ARG A 19 -29.82 31.00 -46.26
CA ARG A 19 -29.98 30.98 -44.80
C ARG A 19 -31.26 30.21 -44.47
N SER A 20 -31.17 29.05 -43.82
CA SER A 20 -32.31 28.38 -43.17
C SER A 20 -32.11 28.47 -41.66
N SER A 21 -32.70 29.49 -41.03
CA SER A 21 -34.05 29.44 -40.44
C SER A 21 -33.99 28.94 -39.00
N ILE A 22 -34.06 29.95 -38.13
CA ILE A 22 -34.04 29.90 -36.69
C ILE A 22 -35.47 29.54 -36.24
N ASN A 23 -35.67 28.35 -35.70
CA ASN A 23 -36.85 28.08 -34.88
C ASN A 23 -36.49 28.30 -33.41
N LYS A 24 -36.87 29.47 -32.90
CA LYS A 24 -37.13 29.69 -31.47
C LYS A 24 -38.58 29.29 -31.21
N LEU A 25 -38.83 28.42 -30.25
CA LEU A 25 -39.97 28.60 -29.34
C LEU A 25 -39.61 28.11 -27.92
N PRO A 26 -40.21 28.74 -26.89
CA PRO A 26 -39.66 28.87 -25.54
C PRO A 26 -40.28 27.83 -24.61
N GLY A 27 -39.58 27.47 -23.53
CA GLY A 27 -40.18 26.56 -22.58
C GLY A 27 -39.28 26.18 -21.43
N THR A 28 -39.21 27.05 -20.44
CA THR A 28 -38.76 26.78 -19.09
C THR A 28 -37.26 26.56 -18.91
N SER A 29 -36.60 27.63 -18.48
CA SER A 29 -35.43 27.59 -17.62
C SER A 29 -35.75 26.70 -16.42
N ARG A 30 -35.52 25.38 -16.54
CA ARG A 30 -35.36 24.54 -15.36
C ARG A 30 -33.93 24.75 -14.90
N CYS A 31 -33.72 25.87 -14.22
CA CYS A 31 -32.76 25.87 -13.13
C CYS A 31 -33.14 24.66 -12.28
N PHE A 32 -32.38 23.56 -12.38
CA PHE A 32 -32.41 22.56 -11.34
C PHE A 32 -31.72 23.18 -10.13
N ARG A 33 -32.41 24.14 -9.51
CA ARG A 33 -32.20 24.53 -8.13
C ARG A 33 -32.71 23.33 -7.33
N THR A 34 -31.90 22.29 -7.21
CA THR A 34 -31.85 21.64 -5.91
C THR A 34 -30.94 22.49 -5.07
N SER A 35 -31.54 23.53 -4.51
CA SER A 35 -31.20 23.93 -3.16
C SER A 35 -31.46 22.72 -2.26
N GLN A 36 -30.53 21.77 -2.24
CA GLN A 36 -30.28 21.00 -1.05
C GLN A 36 -29.03 21.60 -0.39
N THR A 37 -29.16 22.82 0.09
CA THR A 37 -28.47 23.16 1.34
C THR A 37 -29.17 22.40 2.46
N LYS A 38 -29.08 21.07 2.45
CA LYS A 38 -29.02 20.34 3.71
C LYS A 38 -27.55 20.39 4.13
N LEU A 39 -27.09 21.58 4.49
CA LEU A 39 -26.05 21.71 5.51
C LEU A 39 -26.76 21.34 6.81
N GLY A 40 -26.97 20.04 6.99
CA GLY A 40 -27.65 19.51 8.16
C GLY A 40 -26.69 19.62 9.34
N ILE A 41 -27.18 20.12 10.46
CA ILE A 41 -26.52 20.01 11.77
C ILE A 41 -26.07 18.55 12.03
N PHE A 42 -26.79 17.58 11.46
CA PHE A 42 -26.48 16.16 11.51
C PHE A 42 -25.26 15.73 10.67
N ASP A 43 -24.95 16.40 9.55
CA ASP A 43 -23.77 16.10 8.73
C ASP A 43 -22.50 16.64 9.39
N SER A 44 -22.54 17.85 9.97
CA SER A 44 -21.43 18.40 10.76
C SER A 44 -21.14 17.57 12.01
N LEU A 45 -22.18 17.05 12.66
CA LEU A 45 -22.00 16.11 13.76
C LEU A 45 -21.36 14.81 13.24
N LYS A 46 -21.91 14.21 12.17
CA LYS A 46 -21.32 12.99 11.58
C LYS A 46 -19.86 13.19 11.18
N GLU A 47 -19.50 14.31 10.57
CA GLU A 47 -18.13 14.67 10.22
C GLU A 47 -17.21 14.78 11.44
N THR A 48 -17.67 15.41 12.53
CA THR A 48 -16.89 15.51 13.77
C THR A 48 -16.75 14.15 14.47
N TRP A 49 -17.79 13.31 14.47
CA TRP A 49 -17.74 11.92 14.96
C TRP A 49 -16.80 11.04 14.12
N GLN A 50 -16.89 11.15 12.79
CA GLN A 50 -16.10 10.37 11.85
C GLN A 50 -14.63 10.81 11.89
N GLY A 51 -14.38 12.12 11.95
CA GLY A 51 -13.05 12.69 12.16
C GLY A 51 -12.43 12.28 13.49
N THR A 52 -13.21 12.21 14.57
CA THR A 52 -12.73 11.72 15.88
C THR A 52 -12.33 10.24 15.81
N LYS A 53 -13.13 9.40 15.12
CA LYS A 53 -12.81 7.99 14.90
C LYS A 53 -11.54 7.80 14.07
N ASP A 54 -11.40 8.58 13.01
CA ASP A 54 -10.24 8.52 12.12
C ASP A 54 -8.96 8.94 12.86
N GLN A 55 -9.03 10.02 13.65
CA GLN A 55 -7.92 10.46 14.51
C GLN A 55 -7.50 9.40 15.54
N TYR A 56 -8.46 8.72 16.18
CA TYR A 56 -8.17 7.63 17.11
C TYR A 56 -7.45 6.47 16.41
N SER A 57 -7.95 6.07 15.25
CA SER A 57 -7.33 4.99 14.46
C SER A 57 -5.92 5.35 13.99
N ALA A 58 -5.67 6.61 13.62
CA ALA A 58 -4.36 7.11 13.19
C ALA A 58 -3.36 7.16 14.36
N LYS A 59 -3.77 7.66 15.53
CA LYS A 59 -2.93 7.64 16.74
C LYS A 59 -2.55 6.22 17.14
N LYS A 60 -3.52 5.30 17.12
CA LYS A 60 -3.26 3.89 17.37
C LYS A 60 -2.26 3.32 16.35
N GLN A 61 -2.45 3.57 15.05
CA GLN A 61 -1.51 3.14 14.02
C GLN A 61 -0.10 3.71 14.21
N GLN A 62 0.02 4.94 14.74
CA GLN A 62 1.30 5.55 15.06
C GLN A 62 1.99 4.84 16.23
N GLU A 63 1.28 4.61 17.34
CA GLU A 63 1.82 3.88 18.51
C GLU A 63 2.28 2.47 18.12
N MET A 64 1.47 1.79 17.32
CA MET A 64 1.76 0.49 16.72
C MET A 64 3.04 0.49 15.90
N PHE A 65 3.18 1.49 15.03
CA PHE A 65 4.35 1.65 14.18
C PHE A 65 5.60 1.92 15.02
N HIS A 66 5.51 2.78 16.04
CA HIS A 66 6.60 3.03 16.98
C HIS A 66 7.05 1.75 17.71
N ALA A 67 6.11 0.95 18.19
CA ALA A 67 6.41 -0.33 18.84
C ALA A 67 7.15 -1.29 17.89
N MET A 68 6.66 -1.41 16.65
CA MET A 68 7.30 -2.23 15.61
C MET A 68 8.71 -1.74 15.29
N VAL A 69 8.92 -0.43 15.10
CA VAL A 69 10.25 0.16 14.86
C VAL A 69 11.19 -0.10 16.02
N GLY A 70 10.71 0.04 17.27
CA GLY A 70 11.49 -0.26 18.46
C GLY A 70 11.95 -1.73 18.52
N GLN A 71 11.07 -2.67 18.16
CA GLN A 71 11.41 -4.09 18.08
C GLN A 71 12.45 -4.39 17.01
N LEU A 72 12.28 -3.80 15.83
CA LEU A 72 13.23 -3.95 14.73
C LEU A 72 14.62 -3.46 15.12
N ILE A 73 14.74 -2.31 15.79
CA ILE A 73 16.05 -1.74 16.13
C ILE A 73 16.71 -2.47 17.29
N LYS A 74 15.92 -3.02 18.23
CA LYS A 74 16.43 -3.72 19.41
C LYS A 74 17.19 -5.01 19.06
N LYS A 75 16.80 -5.71 18.00
CA LYS A 75 17.46 -6.94 17.57
C LYS A 75 18.72 -6.63 16.76
N GLU A 76 19.74 -7.47 16.89
CA GLU A 76 20.97 -7.35 16.09
C GLU A 76 20.83 -8.00 14.71
N LYS A 77 20.23 -9.20 14.69
CA LYS A 77 19.92 -9.96 13.49
C LYS A 77 18.40 -10.12 13.42
N PHE A 78 17.84 -9.91 12.23
CA PHE A 78 16.43 -10.11 11.95
C PHE A 78 16.20 -11.46 11.29
N ASP A 79 15.32 -12.28 11.85
CA ASP A 79 14.97 -13.63 11.38
C ASP A 79 13.47 -13.80 11.12
N LEU A 80 13.04 -15.00 10.70
CA LEU A 80 11.62 -15.26 10.40
C LEU A 80 10.74 -15.38 11.66
N ASP A 81 11.33 -15.66 12.82
CA ASP A 81 10.61 -15.70 14.10
C ASP A 81 10.25 -14.27 14.52
N ASP A 82 11.17 -13.32 14.37
CA ASP A 82 10.91 -11.89 14.59
C ASP A 82 9.80 -11.37 13.66
N LEU A 83 9.79 -11.80 12.39
CA LEU A 83 8.73 -11.46 11.45
C LEU A 83 7.37 -11.99 11.93
N HIS A 84 7.34 -13.23 12.40
CA HIS A 84 6.14 -13.86 12.92
C HIS A 84 5.59 -13.09 14.14
N ASP A 85 6.46 -12.69 15.06
CA ASP A 85 6.09 -11.91 16.24
C ASP A 85 5.51 -10.55 15.89
N ILE A 86 6.08 -9.84 14.91
CA ILE A 86 5.55 -8.56 14.41
C ILE A 86 4.14 -8.74 13.85
N PHE A 87 3.91 -9.78 13.05
CA PHE A 87 2.57 -10.04 12.50
C PHE A 87 1.56 -10.44 13.56
N LYS A 88 1.96 -11.26 14.52
CA LYS A 88 1.10 -11.66 15.63
C LYS A 88 0.66 -10.45 16.46
N GLN A 89 1.60 -9.59 16.85
CA GLN A 89 1.29 -8.37 17.59
C GLN A 89 0.45 -7.40 16.77
N GLY A 90 0.76 -7.22 15.49
CA GLY A 90 -0.07 -6.45 14.56
C GLY A 90 -1.52 -6.96 14.49
N ALA A 91 -1.72 -8.28 14.43
CA ALA A 91 -3.03 -8.90 14.40
C ALA A 91 -3.81 -8.72 15.72
N GLU A 92 -3.14 -8.82 16.86
CA GLU A 92 -3.73 -8.59 18.19
C GLU A 92 -4.13 -7.12 18.37
N GLN A 93 -3.21 -6.21 18.09
CA GLN A 93 -3.41 -4.80 18.36
C GLN A 93 -4.33 -4.13 17.32
N SER A 94 -4.44 -4.66 16.09
CA SER A 94 -5.48 -4.27 15.14
C SER A 94 -6.90 -4.62 15.63
N GLY A 95 -7.02 -5.38 16.72
CA GLY A 95 -8.28 -5.73 17.39
C GLY A 95 -9.13 -6.72 16.61
N VAL A 96 -8.74 -7.06 15.38
CA VAL A 96 -9.53 -7.85 14.44
C VAL A 96 -9.75 -9.26 14.94
N ASN A 97 -8.89 -9.81 15.79
CA ASN A 97 -9.15 -11.13 16.38
C ASN A 97 -10.26 -11.12 17.44
N SER A 98 -10.45 -10.02 18.18
CA SER A 98 -11.42 -9.95 19.27
C SER A 98 -12.81 -9.47 18.79
N TRP A 99 -12.91 -8.43 17.97
CA TRP A 99 -14.23 -7.93 17.54
C TRP A 99 -14.88 -8.76 16.42
N ARG A 100 -14.09 -9.49 15.62
CA ARG A 100 -14.57 -10.32 14.49
C ARG A 100 -15.35 -11.55 14.96
N GLN A 101 -15.03 -12.10 16.13
CA GLN A 101 -15.80 -13.20 16.74
C GLN A 101 -17.23 -12.80 17.14
N HIS A 102 -17.50 -11.49 17.23
CA HIS A 102 -18.77 -10.95 17.71
C HIS A 102 -19.65 -10.33 16.62
N LEU A 103 -19.24 -10.34 15.34
CA LEU A 103 -20.04 -9.78 14.25
C LEU A 103 -20.42 -10.85 13.21
N PRO A 104 -21.67 -11.38 13.23
CA PRO A 104 -22.15 -12.29 12.21
C PRO A 104 -22.28 -11.55 10.86
N GLY A 105 -21.69 -12.11 9.79
CA GLY A 105 -21.84 -11.60 8.42
C GLY A 105 -20.70 -10.71 7.89
N VAL A 106 -19.69 -10.37 8.71
CA VAL A 106 -18.49 -9.67 8.22
C VAL A 106 -17.55 -10.66 7.55
N LYS A 107 -17.51 -10.65 6.21
CA LYS A 107 -16.53 -11.42 5.43
C LYS A 107 -15.11 -10.93 5.79
N ASN A 108 -14.19 -11.87 6.00
CA ASN A 108 -12.78 -11.56 6.23
C ASN A 108 -12.27 -10.60 5.15
N SER A 109 -11.68 -9.48 5.56
CA SER A 109 -11.04 -8.60 4.60
C SER A 109 -9.92 -9.37 3.87
N PRO A 110 -9.69 -9.10 2.58
CA PRO A 110 -8.65 -9.81 1.82
C PRO A 110 -7.26 -9.66 2.44
N GLU A 111 -7.00 -8.55 3.13
CA GLU A 111 -5.76 -8.30 3.88
C GLU A 111 -5.59 -9.26 5.06
N MET A 112 -6.67 -9.56 5.79
CA MET A 112 -6.63 -10.48 6.94
C MET A 112 -6.41 -11.92 6.51
N LEU A 113 -7.03 -12.34 5.40
CA LEU A 113 -6.80 -13.66 4.82
C LEU A 113 -5.33 -13.84 4.43
N GLN A 114 -4.73 -12.82 3.79
CA GLN A 114 -3.31 -12.85 3.43
C GLN A 114 -2.40 -12.89 4.67
N LEU A 115 -2.76 -12.20 5.75
CA LEU A 115 -2.02 -12.25 7.00
C LEU A 115 -2.07 -13.65 7.62
N GLN A 116 -3.26 -14.26 7.67
CA GLN A 116 -3.43 -15.64 8.16
C GLN A 116 -2.69 -16.66 7.31
N GLU A 117 -2.75 -16.54 5.98
CA GLU A 117 -1.97 -17.38 5.07
C GLU A 117 -0.46 -17.24 5.33
N THR A 118 0.01 -16.01 5.55
CA THR A 118 1.42 -15.73 5.84
C THR A 118 1.86 -16.35 7.16
N MET A 119 1.07 -16.21 8.22
CA MET A 119 1.34 -16.82 9.52
C MET A 119 1.34 -18.35 9.43
N SER A 120 0.34 -18.94 8.76
CA SER A 120 0.26 -20.39 8.53
C SER A 120 1.47 -20.92 7.76
N VAL A 121 2.01 -20.16 6.82
CA VAL A 121 3.25 -20.55 6.10
C VAL A 121 4.48 -20.41 6.99
N LEU A 122 4.54 -19.40 7.86
CA LEU A 122 5.65 -19.24 8.80
C LEU A 122 5.71 -20.39 9.81
N ASP A 123 4.56 -20.82 10.33
CA ASP A 123 4.45 -21.92 11.31
C ASP A 123 4.99 -23.25 10.78
N VAL A 124 4.87 -23.49 9.47
CA VAL A 124 5.35 -24.74 8.86
C VAL A 124 6.82 -24.73 8.47
N ILE A 125 7.49 -23.56 8.49
CA ILE A 125 8.92 -23.49 8.19
C ILE A 125 9.71 -24.04 9.39
N PRO A 126 10.58 -25.05 9.18
CA PRO A 126 11.37 -25.61 10.26
C PRO A 126 12.30 -24.58 10.92
N PRO A 127 12.59 -24.70 12.23
CA PRO A 127 13.34 -23.71 13.00
C PRO A 127 14.77 -23.47 12.46
N GLU A 128 15.39 -24.49 11.86
CA GLU A 128 16.71 -24.36 11.22
C GLU A 128 16.71 -23.38 10.03
N PHE A 129 15.59 -23.28 9.31
CA PHE A 129 15.43 -22.32 8.22
C PHE A 129 14.87 -20.98 8.71
N ARG A 130 14.19 -20.94 9.87
CA ARG A 130 13.67 -19.69 10.45
C ARG A 130 14.79 -18.75 10.90
N ARG A 131 15.82 -19.29 11.56
CA ARG A 131 17.02 -18.55 12.01
C ARG A 131 17.92 -18.08 10.86
N GLU A 132 17.91 -18.83 9.75
CA GLU A 132 18.73 -18.58 8.57
C GLU A 132 17.92 -18.76 7.28
N PRO A 133 17.11 -17.76 6.89
CA PRO A 133 16.22 -17.87 5.74
C PRO A 133 16.97 -18.02 4.41
N ASP A 134 18.23 -17.58 4.36
CA ASP A 134 19.09 -17.69 3.18
C ASP A 134 19.45 -19.16 2.83
N ARG A 135 19.29 -20.10 3.79
CA ARG A 135 19.48 -21.55 3.55
C ARG A 135 18.30 -22.20 2.83
N LEU A 136 17.16 -21.52 2.73
CA LEU A 136 15.95 -22.07 2.13
C LEU A 136 15.99 -21.96 0.59
N LYS A 137 16.71 -22.89 -0.06
CA LYS A 137 16.87 -22.93 -1.51
C LYS A 137 15.66 -23.57 -2.20
N ALA A 138 15.76 -23.77 -3.51
CA ALA A 138 14.64 -24.24 -4.34
C ALA A 138 14.15 -25.64 -3.95
N GLU A 139 15.07 -26.55 -3.63
CA GLU A 139 14.78 -27.95 -3.31
C GLU A 139 14.02 -28.07 -1.99
N GLU A 140 14.46 -27.35 -0.96
CA GLU A 140 13.84 -27.33 0.36
C GLU A 140 12.45 -26.69 0.29
N LYS A 141 12.27 -25.63 -0.51
CA LYS A 141 10.93 -25.05 -0.75
C LYS A 141 10.00 -26.04 -1.44
N ALA A 142 10.48 -26.80 -2.41
CA ALA A 142 9.69 -27.83 -3.07
C ALA A 142 9.33 -28.97 -2.10
N ARG A 143 10.24 -29.35 -1.20
CA ARG A 143 9.98 -30.33 -0.15
C ARG A 143 8.94 -29.83 0.86
N LEU A 144 9.09 -28.59 1.36
CA LEU A 144 8.12 -27.98 2.27
C LEU A 144 6.74 -27.87 1.64
N ALA A 145 6.66 -27.46 0.37
CA ALA A 145 5.40 -27.40 -0.35
C ALA A 145 4.70 -28.77 -0.39
N LYS A 146 5.46 -29.84 -0.66
CA LYS A 146 4.94 -31.22 -0.65
C LYS A 146 4.50 -31.70 0.74
N SER A 147 5.26 -31.38 1.79
CA SER A 147 4.95 -31.86 3.15
C SER A 147 3.82 -31.09 3.84
N THR A 148 3.64 -29.81 3.49
CA THR A 148 2.69 -28.91 4.16
C THR A 148 1.41 -28.67 3.37
N GLY A 149 1.37 -29.09 2.10
CA GLY A 149 0.26 -28.81 1.18
C GLY A 149 0.20 -27.34 0.73
N LYS A 150 1.20 -26.52 1.06
CA LYS A 150 1.31 -25.13 0.58
C LYS A 150 1.99 -25.07 -0.78
N SER A 151 1.71 -24.02 -1.54
CA SER A 151 2.39 -23.78 -2.82
C SER A 151 3.76 -23.14 -2.62
N VAL A 152 4.70 -23.44 -3.54
CA VAL A 152 6.02 -22.78 -3.58
C VAL A 152 5.89 -21.26 -3.75
N MET A 153 4.81 -20.81 -4.40
CA MET A 153 4.52 -19.39 -4.59
C MET A 153 4.19 -18.69 -3.26
N GLU A 154 3.39 -19.30 -2.39
CA GLU A 154 3.07 -18.75 -1.07
C GLU A 154 4.32 -18.63 -0.21
N ILE A 155 5.17 -19.66 -0.19
CA ILE A 155 6.46 -19.64 0.52
C ILE A 155 7.32 -18.47 0.01
N ASN A 156 7.43 -18.30 -1.31
CA ASN A 156 8.17 -17.19 -1.89
C ASN A 156 7.57 -15.82 -1.55
N LYS A 157 6.24 -15.69 -1.44
CA LYS A 157 5.60 -14.43 -1.01
C LYS A 157 6.01 -14.07 0.41
N VAL A 158 6.03 -15.03 1.34
CA VAL A 158 6.49 -14.81 2.72
C VAL A 158 7.95 -14.38 2.76
N LEU A 159 8.81 -15.07 2.00
CA LEU A 159 10.24 -14.71 1.93
C LEU A 159 10.48 -13.32 1.34
N LYS A 160 9.65 -12.85 0.41
CA LYS A 160 9.72 -11.48 -0.11
C LYS A 160 9.38 -10.45 0.98
N ARG A 161 8.32 -10.67 1.74
CA ARG A 161 7.96 -9.79 2.87
C ARG A 161 9.04 -9.75 3.94
N PHE A 162 9.64 -10.91 4.23
CA PHE A 162 10.80 -11.01 5.10
C PHE A 162 11.98 -10.17 4.56
N ASP A 163 12.29 -10.30 3.26
CA ASP A 163 13.36 -9.55 2.61
C ASP A 163 13.12 -8.03 2.70
N GLU A 164 11.90 -7.56 2.46
CA GLU A 164 11.52 -6.14 2.57
C GLU A 164 11.73 -5.61 4.00
N LEU A 165 11.29 -6.37 5.01
CA LEU A 165 11.45 -6.00 6.41
C LEU A 165 12.90 -6.12 6.89
N LYS A 166 13.67 -7.10 6.42
CA LYS A 166 15.12 -7.22 6.70
C LYS A 166 15.87 -5.99 6.20
N MET A 167 15.46 -5.44 5.07
CA MET A 167 16.05 -4.23 4.49
C MET A 167 15.66 -2.99 5.29
N LEU A 168 14.39 -2.88 5.68
CA LEU A 168 13.92 -1.83 6.58
C LEU A 168 14.67 -1.88 7.92
N HIS A 169 14.79 -3.06 8.53
CA HIS A 169 15.54 -3.30 9.76
C HIS A 169 16.98 -2.81 9.64
N GLY A 170 17.70 -3.25 8.60
CA GLY A 170 19.10 -2.85 8.38
C GLY A 170 19.24 -1.34 8.19
N TRP A 171 18.29 -0.70 7.50
CA TRP A 171 18.27 0.75 7.31
C TRP A 171 17.99 1.51 8.62
N LEU A 172 16.94 1.12 9.35
CA LEU A 172 16.58 1.72 10.64
C LEU A 172 17.70 1.57 11.67
N ARG A 173 18.33 0.39 11.74
CA ARG A 173 19.44 0.13 12.66
C ARG A 173 20.65 1.01 12.35
N LYS A 174 21.05 1.14 11.07
CA LYS A 174 22.12 2.06 10.67
C LYS A 174 21.79 3.51 11.04
N ARG A 175 20.53 3.91 10.86
CA ARG A 175 20.04 5.24 11.21
C ARG A 175 20.12 5.51 12.71
N ALA A 176 19.66 4.56 13.53
CA ALA A 176 19.75 4.58 14.99
C ALA A 176 21.21 4.68 15.47
N LEU A 177 22.09 3.84 14.91
CA LEU A 177 23.53 3.87 15.24
C LEU A 177 24.20 5.19 14.83
N SER A 178 23.73 5.83 13.76
CA SER A 178 24.22 7.13 13.29
C SER A 178 23.61 8.31 14.05
N GLY A 179 22.73 8.09 15.02
CA GLY A 179 22.03 9.14 15.77
C GLY A 179 21.03 9.96 14.93
N LYS A 180 20.65 9.49 13.75
CA LYS A 180 19.67 10.16 12.88
C LYS A 180 18.24 9.93 13.41
N PRO A 181 17.30 10.87 13.21
CA PRO A 181 15.94 10.74 13.74
C PRO A 181 15.22 9.55 13.11
N LEU A 182 14.51 8.78 13.93
CA LEU A 182 13.70 7.63 13.48
C LEU A 182 12.32 8.10 12.99
N PRO A 183 11.70 7.38 12.05
CA PRO A 183 10.35 7.71 11.58
C PRO A 183 9.32 7.47 12.69
N THR A 184 8.34 8.37 12.76
CA THR A 184 7.25 8.37 13.75
C THR A 184 6.04 7.59 13.22
N ASN A 185 5.81 7.65 11.92
CA ASN A 185 4.68 7.00 11.27
C ASN A 185 5.09 6.39 9.92
N SER A 186 4.22 5.53 9.39
CA SER A 186 4.44 4.84 8.12
C SER A 186 4.64 5.79 6.93
N ARG A 187 3.92 6.92 6.92
CA ARG A 187 4.03 7.94 5.88
C ARG A 187 5.39 8.63 5.91
N GLU A 188 5.84 9.02 7.09
CA GLU A 188 7.14 9.62 7.32
C GLU A 188 8.26 8.64 6.96
N LEU A 189 8.12 7.36 7.32
CA LEU A 189 9.03 6.31 6.86
C LEU A 189 9.12 6.27 5.34
N ALA A 190 7.98 6.29 4.63
CA ALA A 190 7.96 6.25 3.18
C ALA A 190 8.63 7.49 2.57
N MET A 191 8.37 8.68 3.11
CA MET A 191 9.02 9.91 2.67
C MET A 191 10.54 9.83 2.87
N MET A 192 11.00 9.45 4.06
CA MET A 192 12.43 9.30 4.36
C MET A 192 13.12 8.23 3.51
N ALA A 193 12.42 7.15 3.15
CA ALA A 193 12.96 6.09 2.29
C ALA A 193 13.13 6.56 0.84
N MET A 194 12.22 7.42 0.35
CA MET A 194 12.23 7.97 -1.01
C MET A 194 13.22 9.12 -1.20
N GLU A 195 13.72 9.73 -0.12
CA GLU A 195 14.71 10.81 -0.21
C GLU A 195 15.98 10.37 -0.96
N PRO A 196 16.49 11.19 -1.90
CA PRO A 196 17.74 10.88 -2.59
C PRO A 196 18.88 10.83 -1.57
N GLY A 197 19.66 9.75 -1.58
CA GLY A 197 20.72 9.53 -0.59
C GLY A 197 20.25 8.97 0.76
N SER A 198 18.99 8.53 0.89
CA SER A 198 18.48 7.87 2.09
C SER A 198 19.29 6.62 2.48
N GLY A 199 19.99 6.00 1.53
CA GLY A 199 20.70 4.73 1.72
C GLY A 199 19.75 3.52 1.81
N PHE A 200 18.44 3.73 1.65
CA PHE A 200 17.46 2.66 1.52
C PHE A 200 17.51 2.13 0.09
N GLN A 201 18.27 1.06 -0.11
CA GLN A 201 18.32 0.36 -1.41
C GLN A 201 17.12 -0.58 -1.45
N MET A 202 16.23 -0.51 -2.44
CA MET A 202 15.26 -1.58 -2.67
C MET A 202 15.90 -2.71 -3.47
N LYS A 203 15.57 -3.97 -3.16
CA LYS A 203 16.06 -5.12 -3.92
C LYS A 203 15.38 -5.09 -5.29
N THR A 204 16.07 -4.55 -6.30
CA THR A 204 15.64 -4.60 -7.70
C THR A 204 15.85 -6.02 -8.24
N LYS A 205 15.11 -7.01 -7.72
CA LYS A 205 15.10 -8.36 -8.32
C LYS A 205 14.16 -8.40 -9.52
N PHE A 206 14.46 -7.59 -10.53
CA PHE A 206 14.08 -7.86 -11.91
C PHE A 206 15.29 -8.48 -12.61
N LYS A 207 15.55 -9.77 -12.33
CA LYS A 207 16.29 -10.59 -13.29
C LYS A 207 15.21 -11.31 -14.09
N ARG A 208 15.01 -10.86 -15.34
CA ARG A 208 14.15 -11.54 -16.31
C ARG A 208 14.56 -13.00 -16.44
#